data_AF-A0A948CVF6-F1
#
_entry.id   AF-A0A948CVF6-F1
#
_cell.length_a   1.000
_cell.length_b   1.000
_cell.length_c   1.000
_cell.angle_alpha   90.00
_cell.angle_beta   90.00
_cell.angle_gamma   90.00
#
_symmetry.space_group_name_H-M   'P 1'
#
loop_
_entity.id
_entity.type
_entity.pdbx_description
1 polymer ?
#
loop_
_entity_poly.entity_id
_entity_poly.type
_entity_poly.pdbx_seq_one_letter_code
_entity_poly.pdbx_strand_id
1 'polypeptide(L)' 'MGVLVGKPAPDFTCAAVLGTGEIVDSFTLSEAAKGKYALLFFYPLDFTFVCPSELIALDHRMDKFRELGVEVISVSI' A
#
# COMPACT_ATOMS: atom_id res chain seq x y z
N MET A 1 15.57 5.20 12.28
CA MET A 1 15.90 5.36 10.85
C MET A 1 14.74 6.12 10.22
N GLY A 2 14.96 7.32 9.66
CA GLY A 2 13.88 8.11 9.06
C GLY A 2 13.73 7.82 7.56
N VAL A 3 12.52 7.94 7.01
CA VAL A 3 12.30 7.94 5.56
C VAL A 3 12.69 9.32 5.04
N LEU A 4 13.71 9.39 4.18
CA LEU A 4 14.25 10.63 3.65
C LEU A 4 13.80 10.84 2.20
N VAL A 5 13.27 12.02 1.91
CA VAL A 5 12.85 12.39 0.55
C VAL A 5 14.04 12.32 -0.42
N GLY A 6 13.81 11.74 -1.60
CA GLY A 6 14.82 11.58 -2.64
C GLY A 6 15.80 10.41 -2.40
N LYS A 7 15.69 9.70 -1.27
CA LYS A 7 16.36 8.41 -1.07
C LYS A 7 15.44 7.27 -1.51
N PRO A 8 16.00 6.12 -1.93
CA PRO A 8 15.21 4.93 -2.18
C PRO A 8 14.35 4.58 -0.96
N ALA A 9 13.09 4.21 -1.20
CA ALA A 9 12.23 3.70 -0.14
C ALA A 9 12.84 2.42 0.46
N PRO A 10 12.77 2.21 1.78
CA PRO A 10 13.17 0.95 2.38
C PRO A 10 12.35 -0.20 1.81
N ASP A 11 13.03 -1.22 1.30
CA ASP A 11 12.36 -2.41 0.78
C ASP A 11 12.01 -3.37 1.92
N PHE A 12 10.94 -4.14 1.75
CA PHE A 12 10.52 -5.15 2.70
C PHE A 12 9.76 -6.27 1.99
N THR A 13 9.76 -7.43 2.64
CA THR A 13 8.97 -8.59 2.24
C THR A 13 8.13 -9.06 3.41
N CYS A 14 6.82 -9.20 3.22
CA CYS A 14 5.89 -9.68 4.26
C CYS A 14 4.70 -10.42 3.64
N ALA A 15 3.87 -11.06 4.47
CA ALA A 15 2.59 -11.58 4.01
C ALA A 15 1.64 -10.43 3.67
N ALA A 16 0.75 -10.63 2.70
CA ALA A 16 -0.23 -9.63 2.28
C ALA A 16 -1.51 -10.28 1.76
N VAL A 17 -2.60 -9.51 1.76
CA VAL A 17 -3.86 -9.85 1.08
C VAL A 17 -3.92 -9.04 -0.21
N LEU A 18 -4.02 -9.70 -1.35
CA LEU A 18 -4.13 -9.05 -2.65
C LEU A 18 -5.54 -8.49 -2.87
N GLY A 19 -5.68 -7.56 -3.82
CA GLY A 19 -7.00 -7.03 -4.21
C GLY A 19 -7.97 -8.09 -4.76
N THR A 20 -7.48 -9.28 -5.09
CA THR A 20 -8.29 -10.46 -5.45
C THR A 20 -8.88 -11.19 -4.23
N GLY A 21 -8.43 -10.86 -3.01
CA GLY A 21 -8.72 -11.58 -1.79
C GLY A 21 -7.77 -12.76 -1.52
N GLU A 22 -6.79 -13.00 -2.40
CA GLU A 22 -5.78 -14.05 -2.20
C GLU A 22 -4.77 -13.64 -1.13
N ILE A 23 -4.42 -14.57 -0.26
CA ILE A 23 -3.39 -14.38 0.76
C ILE A 23 -2.07 -14.90 0.19
N VAL A 24 -1.06 -14.05 0.16
CA VAL A 24 0.30 -14.40 -0.25
C VAL A 24 1.25 -14.28 0.94
N ASP A 25 2.14 -15.25 1.10
CA ASP A 25 3.12 -15.24 2.20
C ASP A 25 4.31 -14.29 1.95
N SER A 26 4.54 -13.93 0.69
CA SER A 26 5.70 -13.15 0.26
C SER A 26 5.31 -12.06 -0.75
N PHE A 27 5.01 -10.88 -0.24
CA PHE A 27 4.84 -9.65 -0.97
C PHE A 27 6.08 -8.76 -0.77
N THR A 28 6.76 -8.39 -1.87
CA THR A 28 7.93 -7.51 -1.84
C THR A 28 7.59 -6.14 -2.43
N LEU A 29 7.87 -5.05 -1.70
CA LEU A 29 7.50 -3.69 -2.11
C LEU A 29 8.13 -3.30 -3.46
N SER A 30 9.43 -3.54 -3.64
CA SER A 30 10.14 -3.16 -4.86
C SER A 30 9.63 -3.88 -6.12
N GLU A 31 9.16 -5.12 -5.98
CA GLU A 31 8.57 -5.89 -7.06
C GLU A 31 7.17 -5.38 -7.41
N ALA A 32 6.34 -5.13 -6.39
CA ALA A 32 4.98 -4.61 -6.58
C ALA A 32 4.97 -3.21 -7.19
N ALA A 33 5.94 -2.36 -6.84
CA ALA A 33 6.08 -1.00 -7.35
C ALA A 33 6.86 -0.91 -8.67
N LYS A 34 7.33 -2.03 -9.25
CA LYS A 34 8.27 -2.00 -10.37
C LYS A 34 7.69 -1.29 -11.60
N GLY A 35 8.33 -0.18 -11.98
CA GLY A 35 7.95 0.60 -13.16
C GLY A 35 6.66 1.42 -12.99
N LYS A 36 6.12 1.51 -11.77
CA LYS A 36 4.96 2.31 -11.41
C LYS A 36 5.29 3.27 -10.28
N TYR A 37 4.48 4.31 -10.11
CA TYR A 37 4.48 5.04 -8.84
C TYR A 37 3.82 4.15 -7.77
N ALA A 38 4.31 4.23 -6.53
CA ALA A 38 3.69 3.54 -5.41
C ALA A 38 3.25 4.53 -4.33
N LEU A 39 2.01 4.40 -3.89
CA LEU A 39 1.48 5.06 -2.70
C LEU A 39 1.47 4.05 -1.55
N LEU A 40 2.43 4.18 -0.64
CA LEU A 40 2.49 3.36 0.56
C LEU A 40 1.79 4.08 1.72
N PHE A 41 0.63 3.60 2.12
CA PHE A 41 -0.23 4.20 3.14
C PHE A 41 -0.20 3.35 4.42
N PHE A 42 0.28 3.92 5.52
CA PHE A 42 0.28 3.24 6.81
C PHE A 42 -0.92 3.68 7.64
N TYR A 43 -1.68 2.72 8.17
CA TYR A 43 -2.76 2.98 9.11
C TYR A 43 -2.54 2.21 10.42
N PRO A 44 -2.96 2.77 11.58
CA PRO A 44 -2.62 2.21 12.89
C PRO A 44 -3.00 0.74 13.12
N LEU A 45 -4.26 0.39 12.91
CA LEU A 45 -4.79 -0.93 13.27
C LEU A 45 -6.16 -1.17 12.61
N ASP A 46 -6.39 -2.40 12.17
CA ASP A 46 -7.70 -2.86 11.71
C ASP A 46 -8.77 -2.71 12.81
N PHE A 47 -10.03 -2.56 12.39
CA PHE A 47 -11.19 -2.49 13.30
C PHE A 47 -11.18 -1.34 14.32
N THR A 48 -10.54 -0.23 13.96
CA THR A 48 -10.61 1.04 14.71
C THR A 48 -11.51 2.07 14.02
N PHE A 49 -11.67 3.27 14.60
CA PHE A 49 -12.72 4.21 14.17
C PHE A 49 -12.41 4.96 12.87
N VAL A 50 -11.17 5.45 12.69
CA VAL A 50 -10.81 6.33 11.56
C VAL A 50 -10.25 5.55 10.38
N CYS A 51 -9.42 4.54 10.64
CA CYS A 51 -8.76 3.72 9.61
C CYS A 51 -9.72 3.18 8.53
N PRO A 52 -10.90 2.60 8.85
CA PRO A 52 -11.80 2.11 7.81
C PRO A 52 -12.32 3.24 6.91
N SER A 53 -12.52 4.45 7.45
CA SER A 53 -12.96 5.59 6.65
C SER A 53 -11.89 6.04 5.65
N GLU A 54 -10.61 5.98 6.02
CA GLU A 54 -9.48 6.33 5.14
C GLU A 54 -9.28 5.29 4.04
N LEU A 55 -9.39 4.00 4.38
CA LEU A 55 -9.31 2.91 3.41
C LEU A 55 -10.47 2.96 2.40
N ILE A 56 -11.70 3.24 2.86
CA ILE A 56 -12.86 3.44 1.96
C ILE A 56 -12.65 4.67 1.06
N ALA A 57 -12.09 5.76 1.58
CA ALA A 57 -11.80 6.94 0.78
C ALA A 57 -10.74 6.69 -0.30
N LEU A 58 -9.75 5.83 -0.02
CA LEU A 58 -8.80 5.34 -1.02
C LEU A 58 -9.49 4.43 -2.05
N ASP A 59 -10.33 3.50 -1.60
CA ASP A 59 -11.08 2.58 -2.46
C ASP A 59 -11.92 3.33 -3.51
N HIS A 60 -12.69 4.33 -3.07
CA HIS A 60 -13.48 5.21 -3.94
C HIS A 60 -12.66 5.95 -5.01
N ARG A 61 -11.33 6.03 -4.86
CA ARG A 61 -10.40 6.71 -5.79
C ARG A 61 -9.49 5.74 -6.54
N MET A 62 -9.64 4.43 -6.36
CA MET A 62 -8.75 3.43 -6.96
C MET A 62 -8.69 3.53 -8.48
N ASP A 63 -9.81 3.80 -9.15
CA ASP A 63 -9.81 3.99 -10.61
C ASP A 63 -8.96 5.18 -11.04
N LYS A 64 -8.91 6.25 -10.25
CA LYS A 64 -8.06 7.41 -10.54
C LYS A 64 -6.58 7.07 -10.37
N PHE A 65 -6.24 6.30 -9.34
CA PHE A 65 -4.86 5.85 -9.13
C PHE A 65 -4.41 4.90 -10.24
N ARG A 66 -5.27 3.98 -10.68
CA ARG A 66 -5.02 3.10 -11.83
C ARG A 66 -4.78 3.88 -13.12
N GLU A 67 -5.61 4.89 -13.41
CA GLU A 67 -5.43 5.78 -14.57
C GLU A 67 -4.07 6.50 -14.55
N LEU A 68 -3.61 6.89 -13.36
CA LEU A 68 -2.31 7.55 -13.15
C LEU A 68 -1.12 6.58 -13.10
N GLY A 69 -1.34 5.27 -13.22
CA GLY A 69 -0.28 4.26 -13.09
C GLY A 69 0.32 4.16 -11.69
N VAL A 70 -0.50 4.42 -10.66
CA VAL A 70 -0.11 4.33 -9.25
C VAL A 70 -0.59 3.02 -8.65
N GLU A 71 0.33 2.28 -8.05
CA GLU A 71 0.06 1.11 -7.21
C GLU A 71 -0.20 1.58 -5.77
N VAL A 72 -1.35 1.24 -5.20
CA VAL A 72 -1.72 1.64 -3.84
C VAL A 72 -1.54 0.46 -2.91
N ILE A 73 -0.75 0.64 -1.85
CA ILE A 73 -0.40 -0.41 -0.89
C ILE A 73 -0.68 0.13 0.51
N SER A 74 -1.56 -0.54 1.25
CA SER A 74 -1.89 -0.20 2.63
C SER A 74 -1.23 -1.16 3.62
N VAL A 75 -0.69 -0.64 4.72
CA VAL A 75 0.05 -1.42 5.73
C VAL A 75 -0.39 -1.03 7.14
N SER A 76 -0.61 -2.02 8.01
CA SER A 76 -0.76 -1.84 9.46
C SER A 76 0.16 -2.78 10.23
N ILE A 77 0.20 -2.60 11.55
CA ILE A 77 0.83 -3.57 12.47
C ILE A 77 -0.08 -4.77 12.74
#